data_AF-A0A7S1RBD4-F1
#
_entry.id   AF-A0A7S1RBD4-F1
#
_cell.length_a   1.000
_cell.length_b   1.000
_cell.length_c   1.000
_cell.angle_alpha   90.00
_cell.angle_beta   90.00
_cell.angle_gamma   90.00
#
_symmetry.space_group_name_H-M   'P 1'
#
loop_
_entity.id
_entity.type
_entity.pdbx_description
1 polymer ?
#
loop_
_entity_poly.entity_id
_entity_poly.type
_entity_poly.pdbx_seq_one_letter_code
_entity_poly.pdbx_strand_id
1 'polypeptide(L)'
;SFLDFLLSPAAGLDVDRKRVYVMGWAEGGDAALEVAGITPRRFAAVVAASAHPPPSADAYRHFPMWLFHAKNDAVVNYAGVYDFFRGLGRHEGGAPDTDTHHFTLLEEAPSPIGKPGQIGHASGFAAFNTPYLYQWIMGFALA
;
A
#
# COMPACT_ATOMS: atom_id res chain seq x y z
N SER A 1 11.34 16.94 -6.85
CA SER A 1 10.59 16.60 -5.61
C SER A 1 11.56 16.25 -4.49
N PHE A 2 11.11 16.11 -3.24
CA PHE A 2 11.96 15.60 -2.14
C PHE A 2 12.53 14.20 -2.47
N LEU A 3 11.71 13.33 -3.08
CA LEU A 3 12.15 12.01 -3.54
C LEU A 3 13.24 12.09 -4.62
N ASP A 4 13.17 13.05 -5.54
CA ASP A 4 14.24 13.24 -6.53
C ASP A 4 15.55 13.68 -5.89
N PHE A 5 15.48 14.52 -4.85
CA PHE A 5 16.66 14.90 -4.07
C PHE A 5 17.27 13.66 -3.39
N LEU A 6 16.47 12.87 -2.68
CA LEU A 6 16.93 11.64 -2.01
C LEU A 6 17.59 10.64 -2.97
N LEU A 7 17.10 10.57 -4.21
CA LEU A 7 17.63 9.68 -5.24
C LEU A 7 18.78 10.29 -6.05
N SER A 8 19.12 11.55 -5.81
CA SER A 8 20.21 12.25 -6.50
C SER A 8 21.55 12.08 -5.78
N PRO A 9 22.69 12.22 -6.50
CA PRO A 9 24.01 12.24 -5.87
C PRO A 9 24.17 13.31 -4.79
N ALA A 10 23.41 14.41 -4.87
CA ALA A 10 23.48 15.51 -3.91
C ALA A 10 23.00 15.12 -2.50
N ALA A 11 22.20 14.05 -2.35
CA ALA A 11 21.82 13.52 -1.05
C ALA A 11 22.95 12.71 -0.37
N GLY A 12 23.99 12.31 -1.12
CA GLY A 12 25.09 11.50 -0.60
C GLY A 12 24.67 10.10 -0.14
N LEU A 13 23.53 9.59 -0.65
CA LEU A 13 22.99 8.27 -0.33
C LEU A 13 23.24 7.29 -1.49
N ASP A 14 23.62 6.06 -1.17
CA ASP A 14 23.71 4.96 -2.13
C ASP A 14 22.38 4.19 -2.16
N VAL A 15 21.41 4.73 -2.89
CA VAL A 15 20.06 4.14 -3.02
C VAL A 15 19.94 3.43 -4.36
N ASP A 16 19.58 2.15 -4.33
CA ASP A 16 19.16 1.43 -5.54
C ASP A 16 17.83 2.00 -6.05
N ARG A 17 17.93 2.79 -7.12
CA ARG A 17 16.79 3.46 -7.76
C ARG A 17 15.78 2.48 -8.37
N LYS A 18 16.15 1.21 -8.56
CA LYS A 18 15.22 0.17 -9.01
C LYS A 18 14.42 -0.44 -7.87
N ARG A 19 14.84 -0.24 -6.62
CA ARG A 19 14.24 -0.84 -5.41
C ARG A 19 13.76 0.23 -4.44
N VAL A 20 12.95 1.14 -4.96
CA VAL A 20 12.27 2.17 -4.16
C VAL A 20 10.86 1.68 -3.88
N TYR A 21 10.46 1.64 -2.62
CA TYR A 21 9.13 1.19 -2.20
C TYR A 21 8.40 2.35 -1.54
N VAL A 22 7.08 2.40 -1.68
CA VAL A 22 6.25 3.38 -0.96
C VAL A 22 5.26 2.65 -0.07
N MET A 23 5.17 3.11 1.18
CA MET A 23 4.23 2.54 2.13
C MET A 23 3.67 3.59 3.07
N GLY A 24 2.47 3.35 3.58
CA GLY A 24 1.84 4.24 4.54
C GLY A 24 0.57 3.70 5.17
N TRP A 25 0.10 4.42 6.17
CA TRP A 25 -1.09 4.08 6.96
C TRP A 25 -1.99 5.32 7.09
N ALA A 26 -3.32 5.12 6.98
CA ALA A 26 -4.34 6.17 6.98
C ALA A 26 -4.08 7.19 5.85
N GLU A 27 -3.99 8.49 6.14
CA GLU A 27 -3.60 9.52 5.16
C GLU A 27 -2.27 9.21 4.47
N GLY A 28 -1.33 8.56 5.17
CA GLY A 28 -0.09 8.09 4.55
C GLY A 28 -0.30 6.93 3.58
N GLY A 29 -1.32 6.09 3.82
CA GLY A 29 -1.73 5.03 2.90
C GLY A 29 -2.39 5.61 1.65
N ASP A 30 -3.24 6.61 1.83
CA ASP A 30 -3.87 7.37 0.74
C ASP A 30 -2.80 8.00 -0.15
N ALA A 31 -1.82 8.68 0.47
CA ALA A 31 -0.69 9.29 -0.23
C ALA A 31 0.20 8.26 -0.94
N ALA A 32 0.41 7.07 -0.34
CA ALA A 32 1.17 6.00 -0.96
C ALA A 32 0.49 5.48 -2.24
N LEU A 33 -0.83 5.34 -2.22
CA LEU A 33 -1.62 4.99 -3.40
C LEU A 33 -1.58 6.13 -4.42
N GLU A 34 -1.91 7.35 -4.02
CA GLU A 34 -1.93 8.51 -4.92
C GLU A 34 -0.60 8.70 -5.65
N VAL A 35 0.52 8.71 -4.91
CA VAL A 35 1.84 8.95 -5.52
C VAL A 35 2.23 7.82 -6.47
N ALA A 36 1.89 6.57 -6.14
CA ALA A 36 2.14 5.45 -7.03
C ALA A 36 1.34 5.59 -8.35
N GLY A 37 0.08 5.99 -8.27
CA GLY A 37 -0.77 6.18 -9.46
C GLY A 37 -0.32 7.30 -10.38
N ILE A 38 0.16 8.43 -9.82
CA ILE A 38 0.60 9.58 -10.63
C ILE A 38 2.06 9.52 -11.07
N THR A 39 2.88 8.63 -10.48
CA THR A 39 4.30 8.43 -10.85
C THR A 39 4.58 6.97 -11.25
N PRO A 40 3.99 6.49 -12.37
CA PRO A 40 4.21 5.13 -12.81
C PRO A 40 5.69 4.85 -13.04
N ARG A 41 6.14 3.66 -12.59
CA ARG A 41 7.55 3.22 -12.60
C ARG A 41 8.48 3.98 -11.66
N ARG A 42 7.96 4.64 -10.61
CA ARG A 42 8.82 5.18 -9.55
C ARG A 42 9.01 4.26 -8.36
N PHE A 43 8.04 3.40 -8.10
CA PHE A 43 8.06 2.46 -6.99
C PHE A 43 7.98 1.02 -7.50
N ALA A 44 8.78 0.14 -6.91
CA ALA A 44 8.83 -1.28 -7.21
C ALA A 44 7.71 -2.07 -6.52
N ALA A 45 7.19 -1.58 -5.38
CA ALA A 45 6.03 -2.13 -4.70
C ALA A 45 5.35 -1.05 -3.82
N VAL A 46 4.07 -1.25 -3.52
CA VAL A 46 3.22 -0.35 -2.71
C VAL A 46 2.63 -1.11 -1.54
N VAL A 47 2.63 -0.53 -0.34
CA VAL A 47 1.94 -1.08 0.84
C VAL A 47 1.06 -0.02 1.46
N ALA A 48 -0.23 -0.28 1.62
CA ALA A 48 -1.16 0.69 2.21
C ALA A 48 -2.04 0.03 3.27
N ALA A 49 -2.17 0.70 4.43
CA ALA A 49 -3.02 0.25 5.52
C ALA A 49 -4.10 1.29 5.85
N SER A 50 -5.33 0.84 6.12
CA SER A 50 -6.50 1.70 6.41
C SER A 50 -6.65 2.88 5.43
N ALA A 51 -6.47 2.62 4.14
CA ALA A 51 -6.46 3.65 3.10
C ALA A 51 -7.81 3.77 2.37
N HIS A 52 -8.09 4.96 1.87
CA HIS A 52 -9.09 5.26 0.85
C HIS A 52 -8.42 5.21 -0.54
N PRO A 53 -8.54 4.09 -1.26
CA PRO A 53 -7.99 4.03 -2.61
C PRO A 53 -8.76 4.92 -3.59
N PRO A 54 -8.19 5.25 -4.75
CA PRO A 54 -8.93 5.85 -5.83
C PRO A 54 -10.05 4.91 -6.35
N PRO A 55 -11.11 5.44 -6.99
CA PRO A 55 -12.25 4.63 -7.42
C PRO A 55 -11.93 3.54 -8.47
N SER A 56 -10.81 3.66 -9.19
CA SER A 56 -10.38 2.70 -10.20
C SER A 56 -8.98 2.18 -9.91
N ALA A 57 -8.81 0.87 -10.07
CA ALA A 57 -7.56 0.16 -9.91
C ALA A 57 -6.78 0.01 -11.23
N ASP A 58 -7.29 0.52 -12.35
CA ASP A 58 -6.75 0.26 -13.68
C ASP A 58 -5.30 0.75 -13.84
N ALA A 59 -5.02 1.94 -13.32
CA ALA A 59 -3.68 2.49 -13.30
C ALA A 59 -2.71 1.71 -12.38
N TYR A 60 -3.22 0.81 -11.53
CA TYR A 60 -2.45 0.18 -10.46
C TYR A 60 -2.09 -1.28 -10.73
N ARG A 61 -2.70 -1.90 -11.74
CA ARG A 61 -2.59 -3.35 -12.00
C ARG A 61 -1.16 -3.86 -12.22
N HIS A 62 -0.25 -2.97 -12.60
CA HIS A 62 1.14 -3.27 -12.91
C HIS A 62 2.10 -3.09 -11.71
N PHE A 63 1.62 -2.56 -10.58
CA PHE A 63 2.43 -2.47 -9.37
C PHE A 63 2.19 -3.69 -8.50
N PRO A 64 3.23 -4.29 -7.93
CA PRO A 64 3.05 -5.14 -6.78
C PRO A 64 2.45 -4.35 -5.61
N MET A 65 1.36 -4.84 -5.02
CA MET A 65 0.64 -4.16 -3.93
C MET A 65 0.29 -5.09 -2.77
N TRP A 66 0.45 -4.61 -1.54
CA TRP A 66 -0.11 -5.27 -0.35
C TRP A 66 -0.98 -4.30 0.44
N LEU A 67 -2.28 -4.58 0.46
CA LEU A 67 -3.29 -3.76 1.12
C LEU A 67 -3.69 -4.38 2.47
N PHE A 68 -3.86 -3.55 3.49
CA PHE A 68 -4.25 -3.98 4.84
C PHE A 68 -5.45 -3.16 5.32
N HIS A 69 -6.43 -3.82 5.93
CA HIS A 69 -7.58 -3.15 6.54
C HIS A 69 -8.17 -3.99 7.67
N ALA A 70 -8.96 -3.39 8.54
CA ALA A 70 -9.75 -4.11 9.55
C ALA A 70 -11.25 -3.94 9.33
N LYS A 71 -12.03 -5.01 9.53
CA LYS A 71 -13.50 -4.95 9.36
C LYS A 71 -14.17 -3.97 10.33
N ASN A 72 -13.58 -3.76 11.50
CA ASN A 72 -14.07 -2.86 12.53
C ASN A 72 -13.53 -1.42 12.41
N ASP A 73 -12.83 -1.06 11.32
CA ASP A 73 -12.35 0.30 11.10
C ASP A 73 -13.54 1.26 10.95
N ALA A 74 -13.78 2.04 12.00
CA ALA A 74 -14.88 2.99 12.10
C ALA A 74 -14.55 4.35 11.46
N VAL A 75 -13.30 4.57 11.04
CA VAL A 75 -12.86 5.80 10.39
C VAL A 75 -12.92 5.64 8.88
N VAL A 76 -12.42 4.51 8.37
CA VAL A 76 -12.35 4.19 6.95
C VAL A 76 -13.01 2.84 6.70
N ASN A 77 -14.11 2.83 5.96
CA ASN A 77 -14.78 1.57 5.64
C ASN A 77 -13.93 0.71 4.69
N TYR A 78 -13.64 -0.54 5.09
CA TYR A 78 -12.83 -1.47 4.31
C TYR A 78 -13.40 -1.82 2.93
N ALA A 79 -14.70 -1.59 2.70
CA ALA A 79 -15.35 -1.91 1.43
C ALA A 79 -14.66 -1.23 0.23
N GLY A 80 -14.21 0.02 0.40
CA GLY A 80 -13.52 0.75 -0.67
C GLY A 80 -12.21 0.07 -1.10
N VAL A 81 -11.38 -0.35 -0.13
CA VAL A 81 -10.13 -1.06 -0.42
C VAL A 81 -10.36 -2.48 -0.93
N TYR A 82 -11.41 -3.14 -0.45
CA TYR A 82 -11.81 -4.45 -0.96
C TYR A 82 -12.23 -4.41 -2.42
N ASP A 83 -13.06 -3.44 -2.81
CA ASP A 83 -13.49 -3.26 -4.21
C ASP A 83 -12.32 -2.86 -5.11
N PHE A 84 -11.44 -1.98 -4.63
CA PHE A 84 -10.20 -1.63 -5.32
C PHE A 84 -9.31 -2.85 -5.55
N PHE A 85 -9.07 -3.67 -4.52
CA PHE A 85 -8.28 -4.91 -4.64
C PHE A 85 -8.90 -5.87 -5.67
N ARG A 86 -10.22 -6.04 -5.66
CA ARG A 86 -10.93 -6.84 -6.68
C ARG A 86 -10.79 -6.27 -8.09
N GLY A 87 -10.63 -4.96 -8.23
CA GLY A 87 -10.36 -4.28 -9.49
C GLY A 87 -9.00 -4.60 -10.09
N LEU A 88 -8.00 -4.95 -9.27
CA LEU A 88 -6.64 -5.26 -9.72
C LEU A 88 -6.59 -6.52 -10.62
N GLY A 89 -7.48 -7.49 -10.39
CA GLY A 89 -7.57 -8.73 -11.18
C GLY A 89 -8.21 -8.59 -12.57
N ARG A 90 -8.70 -7.40 -12.97
CA ARG A 90 -9.52 -7.26 -14.19
C ARG A 90 -8.74 -7.03 -15.48
N HIS A 91 -7.72 -7.83 -15.76
CA HIS A 91 -7.51 -8.21 -17.17
C HIS A 91 -8.46 -9.38 -17.43
N GLU A 92 -9.54 -9.13 -18.18
CA GLU A 92 -10.49 -10.16 -18.63
C GLU A 92 -11.17 -11.00 -17.52
N GLY A 93 -11.61 -10.37 -16.43
CA GLY A 93 -12.45 -11.04 -15.41
C GLY A 93 -11.72 -12.05 -14.50
N GLY A 94 -10.39 -12.01 -14.46
CA GLY A 94 -9.57 -12.85 -13.56
C GLY A 94 -9.57 -12.40 -12.09
N ALA A 95 -9.10 -13.30 -11.22
CA ALA A 95 -8.69 -12.95 -9.86
C ALA A 95 -7.35 -12.16 -9.89
N PRO A 96 -7.04 -11.34 -8.87
CA PRO A 96 -5.73 -10.72 -8.75
C PRO A 96 -4.63 -11.78 -8.79
N ASP A 97 -3.53 -11.50 -9.48
CA ASP A 97 -2.32 -12.29 -9.38
C ASP A 97 -1.82 -12.20 -7.93
N THR A 98 -1.93 -13.29 -7.19
CA THR A 98 -1.56 -13.35 -5.78
C THR A 98 -0.05 -13.37 -5.56
N ASP A 99 0.76 -13.50 -6.61
CA ASP A 99 2.22 -13.34 -6.47
C ASP A 99 2.61 -11.86 -6.35
N THR A 100 1.81 -10.97 -6.95
CA THR A 100 2.07 -9.52 -7.01
C THR A 100 1.06 -8.68 -6.24
N HIS A 101 -0.14 -9.19 -5.94
CA HIS A 101 -1.19 -8.45 -5.24
C HIS A 101 -1.73 -9.20 -4.03
N HIS A 102 -1.61 -8.61 -2.85
CA HIS A 102 -2.08 -9.17 -1.58
C HIS A 102 -3.13 -8.25 -0.93
N PHE A 103 -4.11 -8.84 -0.26
CA PHE A 103 -5.02 -8.13 0.64
C PHE A 103 -5.16 -8.88 1.97
N THR A 104 -4.86 -8.19 3.06
CA THR A 104 -5.04 -8.70 4.42
C THR A 104 -6.18 -7.94 5.09
N LEU A 105 -7.32 -8.62 5.23
CA LEU A 105 -8.46 -8.12 5.99
C LEU A 105 -8.45 -8.73 7.39
N LEU A 106 -8.20 -7.90 8.39
CA LEU A 106 -8.24 -8.27 9.80
C LEU A 106 -9.71 -8.31 10.26
N GLU A 107 -10.05 -9.30 11.11
CA GLU A 107 -11.36 -9.30 11.78
C GLU A 107 -11.50 -8.05 12.66
N GLU A 108 -10.44 -7.68 13.37
CA GLU A 108 -10.40 -6.50 14.21
C GLU A 108 -8.99 -5.90 14.26
N ALA A 109 -8.94 -4.58 14.49
CA ALA A 109 -7.76 -3.86 14.91
C ALA A 109 -8.12 -2.95 16.11
N PRO A 110 -7.13 -2.52 16.90
CA PRO A 110 -7.37 -1.56 17.97
C PRO A 110 -7.53 -0.14 17.43
N SER A 111 -7.86 0.79 18.32
CA SER A 111 -7.70 2.21 18.03
C SER A 111 -6.22 2.60 18.01
N PRO A 112 -5.82 3.62 17.23
CA PRO A 112 -4.47 4.17 17.29
C PRO A 112 -4.14 4.70 18.69
N ILE A 113 -2.87 4.61 19.08
CA ILE A 113 -2.39 5.15 20.36
C ILE A 113 -2.69 6.66 20.41
N GLY A 114 -3.33 7.11 21.49
CA GLY A 114 -3.74 8.51 21.66
C GLY A 114 -5.01 8.91 20.90
N LYS A 115 -5.66 8.01 20.16
CA LYS A 115 -6.92 8.27 19.45
C LYS A 115 -7.98 7.20 19.77
N PRO A 116 -8.42 7.06 21.03
CA PRO A 116 -9.31 5.96 21.44
C PRO A 116 -10.64 5.91 20.66
N GLY A 117 -11.13 7.04 20.16
CA GLY A 117 -12.36 7.09 19.34
C GLY A 117 -12.24 6.57 17.91
N GLN A 118 -11.02 6.29 17.41
CA GLN A 118 -10.80 5.75 16.06
C GLN A 118 -10.74 4.22 16.08
N ILE A 119 -11.86 3.60 16.48
CA ILE A 119 -11.98 2.14 16.64
C ILE A 119 -11.60 1.44 15.33
N GLY A 120 -10.80 0.38 15.42
CA GLY A 120 -10.40 -0.42 14.26
C GLY A 120 -9.40 0.24 13.31
N HIS A 121 -9.03 1.50 13.54
CA HIS A 121 -8.23 2.25 12.58
C HIS A 121 -6.73 1.94 12.62
N ALA A 122 -6.28 1.07 13.54
CA ALA A 122 -4.87 0.74 13.72
C ALA A 122 -4.39 -0.52 12.99
N SER A 123 -4.95 -0.79 11.81
CA SER A 123 -4.48 -1.89 10.94
C SER A 123 -3.01 -1.73 10.52
N GLY A 124 -2.47 -0.51 10.52
CA GLY A 124 -1.05 -0.23 10.27
C GLY A 124 -0.09 -0.93 11.24
N PHE A 125 -0.48 -1.18 12.49
CA PHE A 125 0.35 -1.96 13.41
C PHE A 125 0.49 -3.42 12.97
N ALA A 126 -0.58 -4.04 12.48
CA ALA A 126 -0.52 -5.39 11.95
C ALA A 126 0.23 -5.43 10.61
N ALA A 127 -0.01 -4.45 9.74
CA ALA A 127 0.66 -4.34 8.45
C ALA A 127 2.18 -4.33 8.62
N PHE A 128 2.72 -3.38 9.37
CA PHE A 128 4.17 -3.20 9.48
C PHE A 128 4.86 -4.18 10.44
N ASN A 129 4.10 -4.99 11.20
CA ASN A 129 4.64 -6.13 11.94
C ASN A 129 4.43 -7.47 11.23
N THR A 130 3.91 -7.48 10.00
CA THR A 130 3.71 -8.72 9.23
C THR A 130 5.09 -9.32 8.89
N PRO A 131 5.44 -10.52 9.41
CA PRO A 131 6.81 -11.06 9.32
C PRO A 131 7.37 -11.18 7.90
N TYR A 132 6.50 -11.42 6.91
CA TYR A 132 6.90 -11.62 5.52
C TYR A 132 6.80 -10.36 4.65
N LEU A 133 6.26 -9.26 5.16
CA LEU A 133 6.04 -8.04 4.37
C LEU A 133 7.35 -7.54 3.75
N TYR A 134 8.40 -7.42 4.56
CA TYR A 134 9.68 -6.87 4.12
C TYR A 134 10.41 -7.80 3.15
N GLN A 135 10.30 -9.12 3.36
CA GLN A 135 10.87 -10.10 2.42
C GLN A 135 10.15 -10.05 1.07
N TRP A 136 8.82 -9.92 1.10
CA TRP A 136 7.99 -9.81 -0.09
C TRP A 136 8.32 -8.53 -0.89
N ILE A 137 8.34 -7.34 -0.27
CA ILE A 137 8.67 -6.11 -1.02
C ILE A 137 10.08 -6.16 -1.62
N MET A 138 11.06 -6.75 -0.92
CA MET A 138 12.44 -6.87 -1.40
C MET A 138 12.59 -7.82 -2.61
N GLY A 139 11.57 -8.62 -2.92
CA GLY A 139 11.51 -9.44 -4.13
C GLY A 139 11.31 -8.65 -5.41
N PHE A 140 10.89 -7.37 -5.33
CA PHE A 140 10.56 -6.57 -6.50
C PHE A 140 11.63 -5.53 -6.84
N ALA A 141 11.81 -5.31 -8.14
CA ALA A 141 12.62 -4.23 -8.68
C ALA A 141 12.01 -3.75 -9.99
N LEU A 142 12.18 -2.46 -10.30
CA LEU A 142 11.87 -1.91 -11.62
C LEU A 142 12.78 -2.55 -12.69
N ALA A 143 12.22 -2.81 -13.87
CA ALA A 143 12.97 -3.31 -15.03
C ALA A 143 14.12 -2.38 -15.42
#